data_AF-E6TRX3-F1
#
_entry.id   AF-E6TRX3-F1
#
_cell.length_a   1.000
_cell.length_b   1.000
_cell.length_c   1.000
_cell.angle_alpha   90.00
_cell.angle_beta   90.00
_cell.angle_gamma   90.00
#
_symmetry.space_group_name_H-M   'P 1'
#
loop_
_entity.id
_entity.type
_entity.pdbx_description
1 polymer ?
#
loop_
_entity_poly.entity_id
_entity_poly.type
_entity_poly.pdbx_seq_one_letter_code
_entity_poly.pdbx_strand_id
1 'polypeptide(L)' 'MNKYIQNMIAIVFIVVSFLLFFEYRVGIDFGLWHLFLVIVAGYGIYLNLTALKKVRS' A
#
# COMPACT_ATOMS: atom_id res chain seq x y z
N MET A 1 -12.51 14.16 -3.66
CA MET A 1 -11.11 13.73 -3.56
C MET A 1 -10.74 13.00 -4.86
N ASN A 2 -9.52 13.19 -5.39
CA ASN A 2 -9.14 12.49 -6.62
C ASN A 2 -9.09 10.97 -6.38
N LYS A 3 -9.75 10.16 -7.22
CA LYS A 3 -9.84 8.70 -7.08
C LYS A 3 -8.47 8.03 -6.92
N TYR A 4 -7.45 8.52 -7.63
CA TYR A 4 -6.08 8.01 -7.52
C TYR A 4 -5.45 8.31 -6.16
N ILE A 5 -5.70 9.50 -5.61
CA ILE A 5 -5.25 9.87 -4.26
C ILE A 5 -5.97 9.03 -3.21
N GLN A 6 -7.27 8.81 -3.37
CA GLN A 6 -8.05 7.94 -2.48
C GLN A 6 -7.54 6.50 -2.50
N ASN A 7 -7.24 5.96 -3.69
CA ASN A 7 -6.64 4.63 -3.83
C ASN A 7 -5.27 4.54 -3.15
N MET A 8 -4.41 5.54 -3.30
CA MET A 8 -3.10 5.55 -2.64
C MET A 8 -3.23 5.55 -1.11
N ILE A 9 -4.12 6.39 -0.57
CA ILE A 9 -4.39 6.43 0.88
C ILE A 9 -4.93 5.08 1.36
N ALA A 10 -5.86 4.47 0.61
CA ALA A 10 -6.40 3.16 0.95
C ALA A 10 -5.32 2.06 0.94
N ILE A 11 -4.42 2.05 -0.06
CA ILE A 11 -3.30 1.12 -0.13
C ILE A 11 -2.41 1.25 1.11
N VAL A 12 -2.01 2.48 1.46
CA VAL A 12 -1.18 2.73 2.65
C VAL A 12 -1.89 2.26 3.92
N PHE A 13 -3.17 2.60 4.08
CA PHE A 13 -3.94 2.22 5.25
C PHE A 13 -4.07 0.71 5.41
N ILE A 14 -4.36 0.00 4.32
CA ILE A 14 -4.48 -1.46 4.32
C ILE A 14 -3.14 -2.09 4.71
N VAL A 15 -2.04 -1.65 4.10
CA VAL A 15 -0.70 -2.22 4.33
C VAL A 15 -0.27 -2.01 5.77
N VAL A 16 -0.39 -0.79 6.29
CA VAL A 16 -0.05 -0.49 7.68
C VAL A 16 -0.91 -1.30 8.64
N SER A 17 -2.22 -1.38 8.42
CA SER A 17 -3.12 -2.17 9.25
C SER A 17 -2.75 -3.66 9.24
N PHE A 18 -2.35 -4.19 8.07
CA PHE A 18 -1.92 -5.57 7.94
C PHE A 18 -0.62 -5.82 8.69
N LEU A 19 0.40 -4.97 8.51
CA LEU A 19 1.67 -5.11 9.23
C LEU A 19 1.47 -5.09 10.75
N LEU A 20 0.70 -4.13 11.26
CA LEU A 20 0.40 -4.03 12.69
C LEU A 20 -0.41 -5.22 13.20
N PHE A 21 -1.36 -5.73 12.40
CA PHE A 21 -2.13 -6.92 12.77
C PHE A 21 -1.21 -8.15 12.93
N PHE A 22 -0.31 -8.38 11.98
CA PHE A 22 0.59 -9.53 12.05
C PHE A 22 1.58 -9.43 13.22
N GLU A 23 2.12 -8.24 13.44
CA GLU A 23 3.03 -7.96 14.56
C GLU A 23 2.33 -8.16 15.93
N TYR A 24 1.18 -7.52 16.14
CA TYR A 24 0.55 -7.47 17.47
C TYR A 24 -0.45 -8.60 17.76
N ARG A 25 -1.09 -9.19 16.74
CA ARG A 25 -2.12 -10.23 16.95
C ARG A 25 -1.62 -11.63 16.67
N VAL A 26 -0.81 -11.79 15.64
CA VAL A 26 -0.34 -13.12 15.22
C VAL A 26 1.03 -13.44 15.81
N GLY A 27 1.79 -12.41 16.22
CA GLY A 27 3.14 -12.58 16.76
C GLY A 27 4.12 -13.08 15.71
N ILE A 28 3.87 -12.78 14.43
CA ILE A 28 4.75 -13.16 13.33
C ILE A 28 5.75 -12.04 13.13
N ASP A 29 7.03 -12.38 13.19
CA ASP A 29 8.11 -11.44 12.91
C ASP A 29 8.04 -10.89 11.49
N PHE A 30 8.56 -9.67 11.32
CA PHE A 30 8.71 -9.08 10.01
C PHE A 30 9.57 -10.00 9.12
N GLY A 31 9.06 -10.34 7.94
CA GLY A 31 9.59 -11.44 7.12
C GLY A 31 9.31 -11.26 5.64
N LEU A 32 9.64 -12.27 4.83
CA LEU A 32 9.54 -12.18 3.37
C LEU A 32 8.14 -11.83 2.86
N TRP A 33 7.09 -12.33 3.52
CA TRP A 33 5.70 -11.99 3.19
C TRP A 33 5.38 -10.51 3.44
N HIS A 34 5.88 -9.95 4.53
CA HIS A 34 5.73 -8.53 4.86
C HIS A 34 6.48 -7.65 3.86
N LEU A 35 7.71 -8.05 3.49
CA LEU A 35 8.50 -7.36 2.46
C LEU A 35 7.79 -7.38 1.09
N PHE A 36 7.26 -8.54 0.69
CA PHE A 36 6.49 -8.69 -0.54
C PHE A 36 5.28 -7.75 -0.55
N LEU A 37 4.56 -7.66 0.58
CA LEU A 37 3.39 -6.81 0.74
C LEU A 37 3.75 -5.32 0.58
N VAL A 38 4.87 -4.88 1.13
CA VAL A 38 5.41 -3.51 0.94
C VAL A 38 5.77 -3.24 -0.52
N ILE A 39 6.40 -4.18 -1.22
CA ILE A 39 6.77 -4.03 -2.64
C ILE A 39 5.51 -3.90 -3.51
N VAL A 40 4.53 -4.77 -3.33
CA VAL A 40 3.26 -4.73 -4.08
C VAL A 40 2.50 -3.44 -3.82
N ALA A 41 2.48 -2.97 -2.57
CA ALA A 41 1.88 -1.69 -2.21
C ALA A 41 2.57 -0.51 -2.90
N GLY A 42 3.90 -0.46 -2.85
CA GLY A 42 4.70 0.55 -3.53
C GLY A 42 4.42 0.59 -5.04
N TYR A 43 4.33 -0.59 -5.67
CA TYR A 43 3.96 -0.70 -7.07
C TYR A 43 2.53 -0.19 -7.35
N GLY A 44 1.56 -0.53 -6.50
CA GLY A 44 0.19 -0.02 -6.59
C GLY A 44 0.12 1.51 -6.49
N ILE A 45 0.91 2.12 -5.60
CA ILE A 45 1.01 3.58 -5.48
C ILE A 45 1.63 4.18 -6.75
N TYR A 46 2.72 3.60 -7.25
CA TYR A 46 3.37 4.03 -8.48
C TYR A 46 2.42 4.05 -9.68
N LEU A 47 1.60 3.00 -9.85
CA LEU A 47 0.60 2.94 -10.91
C LEU A 47 -0.47 4.05 -10.76
N ASN A 48 -0.94 4.30 -9.54
CA ASN A 48 -1.92 5.38 -9.29
C ASN A 48 -1.31 6.77 -9.55
N LEU A 49 -0.03 7.00 -9.20
CA LEU A 49 0.67 8.25 -9.52
C LEU A 49 0.83 8.44 -11.03
N THR A 50 1.16 7.38 -11.76
CA THR A 50 1.31 7.41 -13.21
C THR A 50 -0.02 7.71 -13.89
N ALA A 51 -1.10 7.06 -13.44
CA ALA A 51 -2.45 7.34 -13.93
C ALA A 51 -2.90 8.78 -13.61
N LEU A 52 -2.59 9.28 -12.41
CA LEU A 52 -2.89 10.66 -12.01
C LEU A 52 -2.17 11.67 -12.90
N LYS A 53 -0.88 11.43 -13.22
CA LYS A 53 -0.12 12.28 -14.15
C LYS A 53 -0.73 12.27 -15.55
N LYS A 54 -1.15 11.09 -16.04
CA LYS A 54 -1.79 10.95 -17.37
C LYS A 54 -3.13 11.68 -17.46
N VAL A 55 -3.93 11.70 -16.39
CA VAL A 55 -5.22 12.40 -16.36
C VAL A 55 -5.08 13.92 -16.21
N ARG A 56 -3.95 14.39 -15.68
CA ARG A 56 -3.67 15.83 -15.51
C ARG A 56 -2.96 16.45 -16.72
N SER A 57 -2.33 15.64 -17.59
CA SER A 57 -1.71 16.03 -18.85
C SER A 57 -2.73 16.09 -19.99
#